data_AF-A0A5K0ZD14-F1
#
_entry.id   AF-A0A5K0ZD14-F1
#
_cell.length_a   1.000
_cell.length_b   1.000
_cell.length_c   1.000
_cell.angle_alpha   90.00
_cell.angle_beta   90.00
_cell.angle_gamma   90.00
#
_symmetry.space_group_name_H-M   'P 1'
#
loop_
_entity.id
_entity.type
_entity.pdbx_description
1 polymer ?
#
loop_
_entity_poly.entity_id
_entity_poly.type
_entity_poly.pdbx_seq_one_letter_code
_entity_poly.pdbx_strand_id
1 'polypeptide(L)'
;MFDPLQSSTYKNQRCSSRFCMELRNHRCTSDPLCWFRYSYGDNSKVEGVLASETLLFDNDADTIKHEGIVFGCVHHEDNPESALPKVPGLVGLGRGPLSLVKQIGSSIDDKFAYCLPPYSNENNSAGQLKFSEDTEFSGTEEVQETPMASDGGEGSFYVLILTDISVGNSRLNIQFGGAQTTALLGDARSIIKDSGTSLTFLAKDVY
;
A
#
# COMPACT_ATOMS: atom_id res chain seq x y z
N MET A 1 -5.51 11.30 17.85
CA MET A 1 -4.48 11.84 16.94
C MET A 1 -3.11 11.62 17.59
N PHE A 2 -2.08 11.26 16.82
CA PHE A 2 -0.74 10.96 17.33
C PHE A 2 -0.03 12.24 17.81
N ASP A 3 0.62 12.21 18.98
CA ASP A 3 1.40 13.33 19.54
C ASP A 3 2.90 12.96 19.58
N PRO A 4 3.72 13.51 18.67
CA PRO A 4 5.15 13.25 18.63
C PRO A 4 5.90 13.59 19.92
N LEU A 5 5.40 14.53 20.72
CA LEU A 5 6.06 14.97 21.97
C LEU A 5 5.91 13.95 23.10
N GLN A 6 4.95 13.03 22.99
CA GLN A 6 4.72 11.96 23.97
C GLN A 6 5.54 10.70 23.70
N SER A 7 6.30 10.65 22.60
CA SER A 7 7.13 9.50 22.23
C SER A 7 8.61 9.84 22.33
N SER A 8 9.35 9.02 23.09
CA SER A 8 10.81 9.13 23.18
C SER A 8 11.53 8.51 21.99
N THR A 9 10.84 7.70 21.17
CA THR A 9 11.41 7.03 19.99
C THR A 9 11.07 7.73 18.67
N TYR A 10 10.16 8.70 18.69
CA TYR A 10 9.86 9.55 17.53
C TYR A 10 11.09 10.37 17.11
N LYS A 11 11.39 10.37 15.81
CA LYS A 11 12.47 11.20 15.24
C LYS A 11 12.08 11.73 13.87
N ASN A 12 12.18 13.03 13.67
CA ASN A 12 12.10 13.62 12.35
C ASN A 12 13.28 13.15 11.47
N GLN A 13 12.99 12.81 10.23
CA GLN A 13 14.01 12.46 9.24
C GLN A 13 14.62 13.74 8.66
N ARG A 14 15.94 13.79 8.67
CA ARG A 14 16.68 14.86 7.99
C ARG A 14 16.59 14.68 6.48
N CYS A 15 16.73 15.77 5.75
CA CYS A 15 16.72 15.76 4.29
C CYS A 15 17.83 14.87 3.69
N SER A 16 18.96 14.71 4.38
CA SER A 16 20.06 13.84 3.97
C SER A 16 19.81 12.34 4.20
N SER A 17 18.66 11.96 4.78
CA SER A 17 18.31 10.56 5.01
C SER A 17 18.13 9.83 3.68
N ARG A 18 18.62 8.59 3.59
CA ARG A 18 18.40 7.74 2.41
C ARG A 18 16.92 7.59 2.07
N PHE A 19 16.07 7.52 3.09
CA PHE A 19 14.63 7.40 2.94
C PHE A 19 13.98 8.66 2.34
N CYS A 20 14.62 9.83 2.48
CA CYS A 20 14.15 11.03 1.81
C CYS A 20 14.33 10.93 0.29
N MET A 21 15.42 10.31 -0.16
CA MET A 21 15.73 10.12 -1.58
C MET A 21 14.81 9.10 -2.27
N GLU A 22 14.14 8.23 -1.49
CA GLU A 22 13.15 7.29 -2.02
C GLU A 22 11.81 7.96 -2.39
N LEU A 23 11.56 9.17 -1.90
CA LEU A 23 10.34 9.91 -2.21
C LEU A 23 10.45 10.54 -3.60
N ARG A 24 9.45 10.32 -4.46
CA ARG A 24 9.40 10.98 -5.78
C ARG A 24 9.27 12.49 -5.70
N ASN A 25 8.52 12.99 -4.72
CA ASN A 25 8.30 14.42 -4.52
C ASN A 25 8.68 14.81 -3.09
N HIS A 26 9.93 15.26 -2.95
CA HIS A 26 10.50 15.70 -1.69
C HIS A 26 11.28 17.01 -1.84
N ARG A 27 11.45 17.73 -0.73
CA ARG A 27 12.35 18.88 -0.62
C ARG A 27 12.84 19.04 0.81
N CYS A 28 13.89 19.84 1.00
CA CYS A 28 14.35 20.21 2.33
C CYS A 28 13.59 21.44 2.84
N THR A 29 13.14 21.40 4.09
CA THR A 29 12.65 22.59 4.80
C THR A 29 13.82 23.47 5.28
N SER A 30 13.52 24.66 5.81
CA SER A 30 14.51 25.59 6.34
C SER A 30 15.28 25.04 7.55
N ASP A 31 14.58 24.39 8.47
CA ASP A 31 15.18 23.45 9.43
C ASP A 31 15.28 22.11 8.70
N PRO A 32 16.46 21.55 8.35
CA PRO A 32 16.69 20.60 7.25
C PRO A 32 16.03 19.21 7.39
N LEU A 33 14.71 19.18 7.49
CA LEU A 33 13.83 18.03 7.52
C LEU A 33 13.41 17.64 6.10
N CYS A 34 13.08 16.37 5.94
CA CYS A 34 12.58 15.83 4.69
C CYS A 34 11.07 16.13 4.56
N TRP A 35 10.71 17.15 3.79
CA TRP A 35 9.32 17.38 3.41
C TRP A 35 8.95 16.50 2.22
N PHE A 36 7.69 16.05 2.19
CA PHE A 36 7.16 15.25 1.10
C PHE A 36 5.78 15.71 0.66
N ARG A 37 5.40 15.33 -0.56
CA ARG A 37 4.02 15.39 -1.05
C ARG A 37 3.63 14.09 -1.75
N TYR A 38 2.50 13.53 -1.35
CA TYR A 38 1.86 12.42 -2.06
C TYR A 38 0.61 12.91 -2.80
N SER A 39 0.28 12.23 -3.90
CA SER A 39 -0.95 12.41 -4.65
C SER A 39 -1.59 11.04 -4.86
N TYR A 40 -2.88 10.94 -4.59
CA TYR A 40 -3.65 9.71 -4.70
C TYR A 40 -4.50 9.70 -5.98
N GLY A 41 -5.00 8.51 -6.34
CA GLY A 41 -5.80 8.32 -7.56
C GLY A 41 -7.13 9.08 -7.57
N ASP A 42 -7.64 9.46 -6.40
CA ASP A 42 -8.83 10.31 -6.23
C ASP A 42 -8.51 11.82 -6.37
N ASN A 43 -7.26 12.16 -6.71
CA ASN A 43 -6.70 13.51 -6.79
C ASN A 43 -6.47 14.21 -5.45
N SER A 44 -6.71 13.55 -4.31
CA SER A 44 -6.32 14.08 -3.01
C SER A 44 -4.79 14.11 -2.88
N LYS A 45 -4.30 15.07 -2.10
CA LYS A 45 -2.87 15.26 -1.86
C LYS A 45 -2.64 15.52 -0.39
N VAL A 46 -1.54 14.94 0.08
CA VAL A 46 -1.07 15.12 1.45
C VAL A 46 0.34 15.67 1.43
N GLU A 47 0.63 16.56 2.36
CA GLU A 47 1.94 17.16 2.56
C GLU A 47 2.35 17.03 4.03
N GLY A 48 3.63 16.78 4.26
CA GLY A 48 4.11 16.47 5.59
C GLY A 48 5.62 16.41 5.68
N VAL A 49 6.11 15.92 6.82
CA VAL A 49 7.53 15.61 7.03
C VAL A 49 7.71 14.14 7.28
N LEU A 50 8.80 13.58 6.78
CA LEU A 50 9.14 12.19 7.03
C LEU A 50 9.68 12.06 8.45
N ALA A 51 9.22 11.04 9.17
CA ALA A 51 9.63 10.74 10.54
C ALA A 51 9.87 9.24 10.70
N SER A 52 10.44 8.82 11.82
CA SER A 52 10.54 7.42 12.21
C SER A 52 10.00 7.20 13.62
N GLU A 53 9.45 6.02 13.86
CA GLU A 53 8.89 5.61 15.14
C GLU A 53 9.12 4.12 15.38
N THR A 54 8.92 3.69 16.63
CA THR A 54 8.76 2.29 17.00
C THR A 54 7.32 1.85 16.80
N LEU A 55 7.11 0.81 15.99
CA LEU A 55 5.82 0.14 15.89
C LEU A 55 5.81 -1.14 16.73
N LEU A 56 4.67 -1.41 17.34
CA LEU A 56 4.41 -2.63 18.11
C LEU A 56 3.32 -3.43 17.37
N PHE A 57 3.56 -4.72 17.19
CA PHE A 57 2.62 -5.66 16.62
C PHE A 57 2.32 -6.72 17.66
N ASP A 58 1.04 -6.88 17.98
CA ASP A 58 0.56 -7.87 18.94
C ASP A 58 -0.04 -9.06 18.18
N ASN A 59 0.31 -10.28 18.58
CA ASN A 59 -0.26 -11.51 18.03
C ASN A 59 -0.95 -12.36 19.11
N ASP A 60 -1.50 -11.71 20.14
CA ASP A 60 -2.14 -12.28 21.34
C ASP A 60 -1.20 -13.08 22.27
N ALA A 61 -0.07 -13.58 21.76
CA ALA A 61 0.92 -14.35 22.50
C ALA A 61 2.17 -13.53 22.86
N ASP A 62 2.58 -12.61 21.98
CA ASP A 62 3.76 -11.77 22.14
C ASP A 62 3.56 -10.38 21.50
N THR A 63 4.35 -9.42 21.96
CA THR A 63 4.43 -8.09 21.35
C THR A 63 5.76 -7.93 20.63
N ILE A 64 5.70 -7.95 19.30
CA ILE A 64 6.86 -7.77 18.44
C ILE A 64 7.11 -6.27 18.24
N LYS A 65 8.34 -5.85 18.49
CA LYS A 65 8.78 -4.46 18.38
C LYS A 65 9.63 -4.25 17.13
N HIS A 66 9.22 -3.30 16.29
CA HIS A 66 10.01 -2.83 15.15
C HIS A 66 10.39 -1.36 15.35
N GLU A 67 11.68 -1.10 15.54
CA GLU A 67 12.21 0.25 15.75
C GLU A 67 12.58 0.93 14.44
N GLY A 68 12.50 2.26 14.41
CA GLY A 68 13.00 3.06 13.30
C GLY A 68 12.17 2.92 12.02
N ILE A 69 10.91 2.51 12.13
CA ILE A 69 9.99 2.47 11.00
C ILE A 69 9.69 3.88 10.56
N VAL A 70 10.03 4.16 9.30
CA VAL A 70 9.88 5.46 8.65
C VAL A 70 8.47 5.59 8.08
N PHE A 71 7.83 6.73 8.35
CA PHE A 71 6.48 7.04 7.91
C PHE A 71 6.31 8.54 7.67
N GLY A 72 5.24 8.92 6.98
CA GLY A 72 4.90 10.32 6.74
C GLY A 72 4.05 10.90 7.87
N CYS A 73 4.52 11.96 8.52
CA CYS A 73 3.73 12.77 9.43
C CYS A 73 3.03 13.88 8.63
N VAL A 74 1.74 13.65 8.32
CA VAL A 74 0.92 14.55 7.48
C VAL A 74 0.49 15.77 8.30
N HIS A 75 0.70 16.96 7.73
CA HIS A 75 0.31 18.23 8.34
C HIS A 75 -0.73 18.99 7.51
N HIS A 76 -0.86 18.65 6.24
CA HIS A 76 -1.82 19.26 5.33
C HIS A 76 -2.41 18.22 4.39
N GLU A 77 -3.72 18.33 4.18
CA GLU A 77 -4.49 17.56 3.21
C GLU A 77 -5.40 18.53 2.45
N ASP A 78 -5.43 18.41 1.12
CA ASP A 78 -6.16 19.34 0.25
C ASP A 78 -7.61 18.92 -0.04
N ASN A 79 -8.03 17.72 0.38
CA ASN A 79 -9.37 17.19 0.16
C ASN A 79 -10.04 16.73 1.48
N PRO A 80 -10.94 17.54 2.07
CA PRO A 80 -11.65 17.18 3.31
C PRO A 80 -12.69 16.07 3.13
N GLU A 81 -13.06 15.71 1.89
CA GLU A 81 -14.00 14.62 1.58
C GLU A 81 -13.27 13.31 1.23
N SER A 82 -11.94 13.28 1.28
CA SER A 82 -11.20 12.04 1.02
C SER A 82 -11.54 10.98 2.08
N ALA A 83 -11.14 9.72 1.86
CA ALA A 83 -11.31 8.67 2.87
C ALA A 83 -10.41 8.87 4.11
N LEU A 84 -9.36 9.69 4.00
CA LEU A 84 -8.32 9.87 5.02
C LEU A 84 -8.79 10.54 6.32
N PRO A 85 -9.66 11.55 6.34
CA PRO A 85 -10.07 12.24 7.58
C PRO A 85 -10.84 11.35 8.56
N LYS A 86 -11.29 10.16 8.14
CA LYS A 86 -12.02 9.20 8.97
C LYS A 86 -11.12 8.22 9.73
N VAL A 87 -9.82 8.17 9.42
CA VAL A 87 -8.85 7.28 10.05
C VAL A 87 -7.61 8.08 10.51
N PRO A 88 -6.88 7.61 11.54
CA PRO A 88 -5.71 8.33 12.04
C PRO A 88 -4.51 8.32 11.08
N GLY A 89 -4.56 7.53 10.00
CA GLY A 89 -3.51 7.44 8.97
C GLY A 89 -3.72 6.26 8.02
N LEU A 90 -2.75 6.07 7.12
CA LEU A 90 -2.70 4.95 6.17
C LEU A 90 -1.48 4.08 6.40
N VAL A 91 -1.65 2.77 6.19
CA VAL A 91 -0.55 1.80 6.18
C VAL A 91 -0.28 1.40 4.72
N GLY A 92 0.88 1.77 4.20
CA GLY A 92 1.31 1.39 2.86
C GLY A 92 1.85 -0.05 2.84
N LEU A 93 1.14 -0.95 2.16
CA LEU A 93 1.55 -2.36 1.98
C LEU A 93 2.23 -2.64 0.64
N GLY A 94 2.56 -1.60 -0.13
CA GLY A 94 3.20 -1.72 -1.45
C GLY A 94 4.60 -2.34 -1.42
N ARG A 95 5.23 -2.44 -2.59
CA ARG A 95 6.58 -3.01 -2.76
C ARG A 95 7.71 -1.98 -2.68
N GLY A 96 7.37 -0.70 -2.57
CA GLY A 96 8.34 0.38 -2.47
C GLY A 96 9.10 0.37 -1.13
N PRO A 97 10.31 0.96 -1.08
CA PRO A 97 11.20 0.87 0.08
C PRO A 97 10.69 1.56 1.35
N LEU A 98 9.72 2.47 1.22
CA LEU A 98 9.04 3.12 2.34
C LEU A 98 7.80 2.37 2.83
N SER A 99 7.40 1.26 2.18
CA SER A 99 6.25 0.48 2.64
C SER A 99 6.56 -0.25 3.95
N LEU A 100 5.52 -0.55 4.73
CA LEU A 100 5.69 -1.32 5.96
C LEU A 100 6.32 -2.68 5.65
N VAL A 101 5.80 -3.37 4.63
CA VAL A 101 6.25 -4.71 4.21
C VAL A 101 7.75 -4.72 3.91
N LYS A 102 8.28 -3.69 3.23
CA LYS A 102 9.71 -3.61 2.93
C LYS A 102 10.57 -3.22 4.13
N GLN A 103 10.06 -2.39 5.02
CA GLN A 103 10.82 -1.97 6.21
C GLN A 103 10.94 -3.09 7.26
N ILE A 104 9.93 -3.96 7.38
CA ILE A 104 9.98 -5.15 8.26
C ILE A 104 10.29 -6.44 7.51
N GLY A 105 10.60 -6.35 6.21
CA GLY A 105 10.68 -7.48 5.28
C GLY A 105 11.59 -8.61 5.73
N SER A 106 12.73 -8.29 6.36
CA SER A 106 13.66 -9.29 6.91
C SER A 106 13.08 -10.15 8.04
N SER A 107 12.02 -9.67 8.69
CA SER A 107 11.34 -10.39 9.78
C SER A 107 10.11 -11.14 9.31
N ILE A 108 9.62 -10.85 8.10
CA ILE A 108 8.36 -11.40 7.57
C ILE A 108 8.52 -12.09 6.22
N ASP A 109 9.76 -12.29 5.77
CA ASP A 109 10.11 -12.82 4.44
C ASP A 109 9.46 -12.07 3.26
N ASP A 110 9.24 -10.75 3.41
CA ASP A 110 8.45 -9.93 2.47
C ASP A 110 7.04 -10.48 2.18
N LYS A 111 6.49 -11.34 3.05
CA LYS A 111 5.19 -11.99 2.88
C LYS A 111 4.15 -11.45 3.86
N PHE A 112 2.98 -11.16 3.32
CA PHE A 112 1.81 -10.78 4.08
C PHE A 112 0.56 -11.31 3.38
N ALA A 113 -0.51 -11.45 4.13
CA ALA A 113 -1.81 -11.84 3.62
C ALA A 113 -2.89 -11.07 4.37
N TYR A 114 -3.99 -10.73 3.70
CA TYR A 114 -5.10 -10.04 4.35
C TYR A 114 -6.44 -10.69 3.99
N CYS A 115 -7.36 -10.65 4.95
CA CYS A 115 -8.75 -10.99 4.78
C CYS A 115 -9.58 -9.76 5.17
N LEU A 116 -10.20 -9.12 4.16
CA LEU A 116 -11.03 -7.93 4.38
C LEU A 116 -12.46 -8.35 4.72
N PRO A 117 -13.12 -7.68 5.69
CA PRO A 117 -14.52 -7.93 5.96
C PRO A 117 -15.38 -7.45 4.77
N PRO A 118 -16.59 -8.02 4.60
CA PRO A 118 -17.50 -7.60 3.54
C PRO A 118 -17.93 -6.14 3.72
N TYR A 119 -18.26 -5.46 2.62
CA TYR A 119 -18.58 -4.02 2.62
C TYR A 119 -19.71 -3.63 3.58
N SER A 120 -20.80 -4.40 3.65
CA SER A 120 -21.91 -4.09 4.57
C SER A 120 -21.57 -4.33 6.04
N ASN A 121 -20.60 -5.20 6.31
CA ASN A 121 -20.11 -5.62 7.62
C ASN A 121 -21.16 -5.63 8.75
N GLU A 122 -22.35 -6.18 8.51
CA GLU A 122 -23.51 -6.06 9.42
C GLU A 122 -23.25 -6.64 10.81
N ASN A 123 -22.32 -7.58 10.91
CA ASN A 123 -21.92 -8.24 12.16
C ASN A 123 -20.69 -7.61 12.83
N ASN A 124 -20.17 -6.48 12.30
CA ASN A 124 -18.94 -5.84 12.76
C ASN A 124 -17.76 -6.82 12.85
N SER A 125 -17.60 -7.72 11.87
CA SER A 125 -16.47 -8.63 11.85
C SER A 125 -15.16 -7.86 11.62
N ALA A 126 -14.11 -8.30 12.31
CA ALA A 126 -12.77 -7.79 12.12
C ALA A 126 -12.11 -8.48 10.93
N GLY A 127 -11.45 -7.70 10.08
CA GLY A 127 -10.50 -8.23 9.11
C GLY A 127 -9.22 -8.70 9.80
N GLN A 128 -8.37 -9.37 9.04
CA GLN A 128 -7.06 -9.83 9.52
C GLN A 128 -5.99 -9.42 8.53
N LEU A 129 -4.84 -8.95 9.04
CA LEU A 129 -3.60 -8.77 8.30
C LEU A 129 -2.56 -9.63 9.01
N LYS A 130 -1.97 -10.57 8.28
CA LYS A 130 -1.01 -11.54 8.79
C LYS A 130 0.32 -11.41 8.04
N PHE A 131 1.41 -11.76 8.69
CA PHE A 131 2.76 -11.67 8.18
C PHE A 131 3.49 -13.02 8.30
N SER A 132 4.48 -13.29 7.45
CA SER A 132 5.34 -14.48 7.55
C SER A 132 4.61 -15.83 7.49
N GLU A 133 5.02 -16.81 8.31
CA GLU A 133 4.45 -18.17 8.42
C GLU A 133 2.97 -18.19 8.80
N ASP A 134 2.46 -17.14 9.44
CA ASP A 134 1.03 -17.01 9.77
C ASP A 134 0.17 -16.58 8.57
N THR A 135 0.75 -16.38 7.38
CA THR A 135 0.01 -15.91 6.19
C THR A 135 -1.05 -16.89 5.68
N GLU A 136 -1.11 -18.10 6.22
CA GLU A 136 -2.19 -19.03 5.96
C GLU A 136 -3.48 -18.62 6.68
N PHE A 137 -4.55 -18.44 5.89
CA PHE A 137 -5.90 -18.37 6.41
C PHE A 137 -6.51 -19.77 6.38
N SER A 138 -7.14 -20.18 7.48
CA SER A 138 -7.86 -21.45 7.54
C SER A 138 -9.00 -21.46 6.52
N GLY A 139 -8.86 -22.23 5.47
CA GLY A 139 -9.86 -22.43 4.42
C GLY A 139 -9.90 -23.90 3.99
N THR A 140 -11.01 -24.33 3.39
CA THR A 140 -11.16 -25.68 2.85
C THR A 140 -10.50 -25.85 1.48
N GLU A 141 -10.24 -24.74 0.80
CA GLU A 141 -9.69 -24.70 -0.55
C GLU A 141 -8.19 -24.40 -0.53
N GLU A 142 -7.46 -25.04 -1.43
CA GLU A 142 -6.03 -24.81 -1.63
C GLU A 142 -5.77 -23.42 -2.24
N VAL A 143 -4.80 -22.70 -1.68
CA VAL A 143 -4.39 -21.38 -2.19
C VAL A 143 -3.87 -21.52 -3.61
N GLN A 144 -4.44 -20.75 -4.53
CA GLN A 144 -4.00 -20.70 -5.92
C GLN A 144 -2.96 -19.59 -6.10
N GLU A 145 -1.85 -19.93 -6.75
CA GLU A 145 -0.75 -19.01 -6.99
C GLU A 145 -0.68 -18.55 -8.45
N THR A 146 -0.20 -17.33 -8.65
CA THR A 146 0.13 -16.81 -9.97
C THR A 146 1.38 -15.95 -9.87
N PRO A 147 2.32 -16.03 -10.83
CA PRO A 147 3.51 -15.20 -10.82
C PRO A 147 3.17 -13.71 -10.83
N MET A 148 3.82 -12.94 -9.97
CA MET A 148 3.80 -11.49 -10.06
C MET A 148 4.62 -11.02 -11.26
N ALA A 149 4.09 -10.05 -12.00
CA ALA A 149 4.82 -9.39 -13.07
C ALA A 149 5.90 -8.45 -12.50
N SER A 150 6.87 -8.10 -13.36
CA SER A 150 7.77 -6.99 -13.06
C SER A 150 6.94 -5.72 -12.85
N ASP A 151 7.36 -4.94 -11.87
CA ASP A 151 6.72 -3.71 -11.38
C ASP A 151 6.71 -2.56 -12.38
N GLY A 152 7.35 -2.69 -13.54
CA GLY A 152 7.60 -1.55 -14.43
C GLY A 152 8.32 -0.41 -13.68
N GLY A 153 8.46 0.77 -14.28
CA GLY A 153 9.23 1.88 -13.70
C GLY A 153 8.70 2.43 -12.35
N GLU A 154 7.57 1.92 -11.84
CA GLU A 154 6.85 2.48 -10.69
C GLU A 154 7.15 1.79 -9.34
N GLY A 155 7.72 0.57 -9.34
CA GLY A 155 8.36 -0.11 -8.18
C GLY A 155 7.48 -0.50 -6.98
N SER A 156 6.28 0.07 -6.83
CA SER A 156 5.47 -0.07 -5.61
C SER A 156 4.23 -0.94 -5.75
N PHE A 157 3.76 -1.22 -6.96
CA PHE A 157 2.51 -1.95 -7.19
C PHE A 157 2.69 -3.47 -7.24
N TYR A 158 1.67 -4.19 -6.76
CA TYR A 158 1.53 -5.63 -7.02
C TYR A 158 0.84 -5.83 -8.37
N VAL A 159 1.64 -6.19 -9.38
CA VAL A 159 1.19 -6.32 -10.76
C VAL A 159 1.03 -7.80 -11.12
N LEU A 160 -0.11 -8.15 -11.71
CA LEU A 160 -0.36 -9.46 -12.32
C LEU A 160 -0.63 -9.32 -13.81
N ILE A 161 -0.54 -10.42 -14.55
CA ILE A 161 -0.90 -10.49 -15.96
C ILE A 161 -2.28 -11.13 -16.10
N LEU A 162 -3.25 -10.38 -16.62
CA LEU A 162 -4.59 -10.87 -16.91
C LEU A 162 -4.62 -11.61 -18.25
N THR A 163 -5.06 -12.86 -18.23
CA THR A 163 -5.22 -13.65 -19.46
C THR A 163 -6.56 -13.39 -20.13
N ASP A 164 -7.65 -13.35 -19.36
CA ASP A 164 -9.02 -13.12 -19.85
C ASP A 164 -9.98 -12.89 -18.70
N ILE A 165 -11.23 -12.58 -19.02
CA ILE A 165 -12.35 -12.52 -18.09
C ILE A 165 -13.45 -13.44 -18.62
N SER A 166 -14.16 -14.12 -17.70
CA SER A 166 -15.34 -14.90 -18.02
C SER A 166 -16.54 -14.39 -17.23
N VAL A 167 -17.71 -14.35 -17.86
CA VAL A 167 -18.99 -14.05 -17.21
C VAL A 167 -19.88 -15.28 -17.33
N GLY A 168 -20.14 -15.93 -16.18
CA GLY A 168 -20.70 -17.29 -16.17
C GLY A 168 -19.76 -18.24 -16.93
N ASN A 169 -20.32 -19.01 -17.87
CA ASN A 169 -19.55 -19.95 -18.70
C ASN A 169 -19.04 -19.35 -20.02
N SER A 170 -19.15 -18.02 -20.20
CA SER A 170 -18.75 -17.35 -21.45
C SER A 170 -17.46 -16.57 -21.25
N ARG A 171 -16.41 -16.98 -21.96
CA ARG A 171 -15.12 -16.27 -22.02
C ARG A 171 -15.22 -15.05 -22.95
N LEU A 172 -14.71 -13.91 -22.52
CA LEU A 172 -14.82 -12.66 -23.28
C LEU A 172 -13.82 -12.57 -24.45
N ASN A 173 -12.73 -13.34 -24.42
CA ASN A 173 -11.68 -13.35 -25.46
C ASN A 173 -11.10 -11.95 -25.73
N ILE A 174 -10.81 -11.24 -24.64
CA ILE A 174 -10.37 -9.84 -24.65
C ILE A 174 -9.14 -9.68 -25.55
N GLN A 175 -9.22 -8.76 -26.50
CA GLN A 175 -8.09 -8.36 -27.32
C GLN A 175 -7.39 -7.18 -26.66
N PHE A 176 -6.31 -7.45 -25.94
CA PHE A 176 -5.46 -6.44 -25.34
C PHE A 176 -4.64 -5.74 -26.44
N GLY A 177 -5.24 -4.79 -27.17
CA GLY A 177 -4.59 -4.19 -28.34
C GLY A 177 -5.39 -3.07 -29.01
N GLY A 178 -5.54 -1.93 -28.33
CA GLY A 178 -6.28 -0.77 -28.86
C GLY A 178 -5.65 0.60 -28.59
N ALA A 179 -5.02 0.81 -27.43
CA ALA A 179 -4.36 2.07 -27.09
C ALA A 179 -2.86 1.86 -26.93
N GLN A 180 -2.05 2.65 -27.65
CA GLN A 180 -0.61 2.79 -27.46
C GLN A 180 -0.24 2.65 -25.99
N THR A 181 0.53 1.64 -25.58
CA THR A 181 1.40 1.66 -24.37
C THR A 181 0.95 2.63 -23.26
N THR A 182 -0.31 2.58 -22.85
CA THR A 182 -0.89 3.46 -21.81
C THR A 182 -0.61 2.89 -20.42
N ALA A 183 -0.07 1.67 -20.37
CA ALA A 183 0.35 1.05 -19.15
C ALA A 183 1.57 1.80 -18.60
N LEU A 184 1.38 2.45 -17.45
CA LEU A 184 2.44 2.72 -16.46
C LEU A 184 3.38 1.51 -16.26
N LEU A 185 2.95 0.32 -16.66
CA LEU A 185 3.55 -0.99 -16.44
C LEU A 185 4.03 -1.69 -17.73
N GLY A 186 3.92 -1.06 -18.90
CA GLY A 186 4.48 -1.57 -20.17
C GLY A 186 3.78 -2.76 -20.84
N ASP A 187 2.82 -3.43 -20.20
CA ASP A 187 1.97 -4.50 -20.79
C ASP A 187 0.48 -4.14 -20.63
N ALA A 188 -0.30 -4.21 -21.71
CA ALA A 188 -1.73 -3.92 -21.72
C ALA A 188 -2.58 -4.92 -20.91
N ARG A 189 -1.99 -6.08 -20.57
CA ARG A 189 -2.58 -7.10 -19.70
C ARG A 189 -2.31 -6.87 -18.22
N SER A 190 -1.47 -5.89 -17.88
CA SER A 190 -1.13 -5.61 -16.49
C SER A 190 -2.35 -5.16 -15.69
N ILE A 191 -2.58 -5.82 -14.57
CA ILE A 191 -3.57 -5.42 -13.56
C ILE A 191 -2.86 -5.16 -12.24
N ILE A 192 -3.37 -4.20 -11.47
CA ILE A 192 -2.86 -3.86 -10.14
C ILE A 192 -3.81 -4.43 -9.09
N LYS A 193 -3.26 -5.07 -8.06
CA LYS A 193 -4.00 -5.34 -6.82
C LYS A 193 -3.96 -4.09 -5.95
N ASP A 194 -5.13 -3.47 -5.75
CA ASP A 194 -5.28 -2.22 -5.01
C ASP A 194 -6.37 -2.35 -3.96
N SER A 195 -5.99 -2.25 -2.68
CA SER A 195 -6.92 -2.22 -1.54
C SER A 195 -7.43 -0.82 -1.22
N GLY A 196 -6.93 0.21 -1.91
CA GLY A 196 -7.34 1.61 -1.77
C GLY A 196 -8.63 1.96 -2.52
N THR A 197 -9.19 1.03 -3.31
CA THR A 197 -10.47 1.20 -4.02
C THR A 197 -11.49 0.16 -3.58
N SER A 198 -12.76 0.58 -3.43
CA SER A 198 -13.88 -0.33 -3.17
C SER A 198 -14.35 -1.09 -4.40
N LEU A 199 -14.08 -0.56 -5.61
CA LEU A 199 -14.55 -1.13 -6.88
C LEU A 199 -13.38 -1.57 -7.75
N THR A 200 -13.62 -2.60 -8.56
CA THR A 200 -12.71 -2.98 -9.64
C THR A 200 -12.91 -2.04 -10.82
N PHE A 201 -11.84 -1.39 -11.27
CA PHE A 201 -11.84 -0.57 -12.46
C PHE A 201 -11.26 -1.35 -13.64
N LEU A 202 -11.94 -1.29 -14.77
CA LEU A 202 -11.51 -1.90 -16.02
C LEU A 202 -11.14 -0.80 -17.02
N ALA A 203 -10.13 -1.05 -17.84
CA ALA A 203 -9.86 -0.20 -18.99
C ALA A 203 -11.12 -0.14 -19.88
N LYS A 204 -11.36 0.99 -20.52
CA LYS A 204 -12.56 1.21 -21.35
C LYS A 204 -12.74 0.15 -22.43
N ASP A 205 -11.64 -0.38 -22.98
CA ASP A 205 -11.70 -1.41 -24.02
C ASP A 205 -12.02 -2.81 -23.47
N VAL A 206 -12.06 -2.96 -22.14
CA VAL A 206 -12.37 -4.20 -21.42
C VAL A 206 -13.75 -4.16 -20.74
N TYR A 207 -14.24 -2.96 -20.36
CA TYR A 207 -15.58 -2.75 -19.76
C TYR A 207 -16.69 -2.80 -20.80
#